data_AF-A0A7C2WE77-F1
#
_entry.id   AF-A0A7C2WE77-F1
#
_cell.length_a   1.000
_cell.length_b   1.000
_cell.length_c   1.000
_cell.angle_alpha   90.00
_cell.angle_beta   90.00
_cell.angle_gamma   90.00
#
_symmetry.space_group_name_H-M   'P 1'
#
loop_
_entity.id
_entity.type
_entity.pdbx_description
1 polymer ?
#
loop_
_entity_poly.entity_id
_entity_poly.type
_entity_poly.pdbx_seq_one_letter_code
_entity_poly.pdbx_strand_id
1 'polypeptide(L)'
;MSATKGSRAGLLASGWPRTAVVCLAGLVSSILSALLLVAVENPLDAFKGLMLGVAGLWLPALAFSLLQALVLGDEVMNFKRGLNNFSALLSLAFLAFVLGYVVHSISVKFSAKELALIGTSLAASLNALVHRYITGRSIAITGAISALWPLLTLVVTSAMLDIKIVELDFAKYIFVFLITLSPAIAISKSIDMLSQRLVGMSSKRIFRAYATNWFMGIREELESFFNSIGVDSTVSCDMLFLLGPGGGVKGIVVVPQVHPGPLRNVGSSSLPSDIALGLEPSLSTKVITFHGFVTHASDITSSEDYRNLLEEVKKVALRQPGLVVQGPSSPLVRVEVGGLSVGCQLIKGVPIVFVSGDKKGINDVREGVRANVERTVKEVHGVKPLLINAHNSYEEDPNIDFEELERGILRAVDMAFKSSSH
;
A
#
# COMPACT_ATOMS: atom_id res chain seq x y z
N MET A 1 11.99 -19.92 -22.24
CA MET A 1 10.99 -19.38 -21.27
C MET A 1 10.28 -18.21 -21.92
N SER A 2 9.09 -18.44 -22.48
CA SER A 2 8.25 -17.37 -23.03
C SER A 2 7.45 -16.75 -21.88
N ALA A 3 7.47 -15.42 -21.78
CA ALA A 3 6.67 -14.69 -20.80
C ALA A 3 5.19 -15.03 -21.02
N THR A 4 4.53 -15.56 -19.99
CA THR A 4 3.11 -15.92 -20.05
C THR A 4 2.24 -14.68 -20.21
N LYS A 5 1.02 -14.85 -20.74
CA LYS A 5 0.00 -13.81 -20.96
C LYS A 5 -0.25 -12.91 -19.72
N GLY A 6 0.05 -13.39 -18.50
CA GLY A 6 -0.03 -12.60 -17.26
C GLY A 6 0.91 -11.38 -17.21
N SER A 7 2.07 -11.45 -17.87
CA SER A 7 3.02 -10.31 -17.95
C SER A 7 2.50 -9.15 -18.82
N ARG A 8 1.79 -9.46 -19.91
CA ARG A 8 1.07 -8.46 -20.72
C ARG A 8 -0.16 -7.93 -20.01
N ALA A 9 -0.84 -8.77 -19.23
CA ALA A 9 -1.94 -8.34 -18.38
C ALA A 9 -1.46 -7.35 -17.31
N GLY A 10 -0.32 -7.54 -16.66
CA GLY A 10 0.23 -6.58 -15.68
C GLY A 10 0.50 -5.18 -16.25
N LEU A 11 0.86 -5.08 -17.54
CA LEU A 11 1.08 -3.81 -18.23
C LEU A 11 -0.22 -3.07 -18.58
N LEU A 12 -1.29 -3.80 -18.90
CA LEU A 12 -2.64 -3.27 -19.10
C LEU A 12 -3.41 -3.05 -17.78
N ALA A 13 -3.14 -3.88 -16.77
CA ALA A 13 -3.81 -3.89 -15.47
C ALA A 13 -3.24 -2.89 -14.48
N SER A 14 -2.10 -2.26 -14.76
CA SER A 14 -1.60 -1.18 -13.90
C SER A 14 -2.54 0.03 -13.89
N GLY A 15 -3.41 0.21 -14.88
CA GLY A 15 -4.38 1.33 -14.96
C GLY A 15 -3.74 2.72 -15.09
N TRP A 16 -2.43 2.84 -14.92
CA TRP A 16 -1.72 4.10 -14.95
C TRP A 16 -1.45 4.54 -16.40
N PRO A 17 -1.85 5.77 -16.79
CA PRO A 17 -1.58 6.27 -18.12
C PRO A 17 -0.08 6.30 -18.42
N ARG A 18 0.29 5.98 -19.67
CA ARG A 18 1.68 6.10 -20.13
C ARG A 18 2.15 7.55 -19.95
N THR A 19 3.43 7.75 -19.62
CA THR A 19 4.02 9.10 -19.47
C THR A 19 3.71 10.01 -20.66
N ALA A 20 3.78 9.52 -21.89
CA ALA A 20 3.42 10.30 -23.07
C ALA A 20 1.97 10.83 -23.04
N VAL A 21 1.02 10.05 -22.52
CA VAL A 21 -0.39 10.46 -22.38
C VAL A 21 -0.54 11.53 -21.30
N VAL A 22 0.14 11.37 -20.16
CA VAL A 22 0.12 12.37 -19.08
C VAL A 22 0.76 13.68 -19.56
N CYS A 23 1.89 13.62 -20.26
CA CYS A 23 2.55 14.78 -20.85
C CYS A 23 1.67 15.48 -21.89
N LEU A 24 0.97 14.72 -22.74
CA LEU A 24 0.02 15.27 -23.71
C LEU A 24 -1.14 15.99 -23.00
N ALA A 25 -1.68 15.40 -21.93
CA ALA A 25 -2.71 16.05 -21.12
C ALA A 25 -2.20 17.35 -20.48
N GLY A 26 -0.94 17.36 -19.98
CA GLY A 26 -0.31 18.57 -19.46
C GLY A 26 -0.11 19.66 -20.53
N LEU A 27 0.28 19.28 -21.75
CA LEU A 27 0.41 20.20 -22.90
C LEU A 27 -0.95 20.77 -23.33
N VAL A 28 -1.98 19.92 -23.44
CA VAL A 28 -3.33 20.38 -23.77
C VAL A 28 -3.84 21.33 -22.68
N SER A 29 -3.62 20.99 -21.41
CA SER A 29 -4.00 21.83 -20.27
C SER A 29 -3.29 23.19 -20.28
N SER A 30 -2.02 23.24 -20.69
CA SER A 30 -1.29 24.50 -20.79
C SER A 30 -1.82 25.37 -21.94
N ILE A 31 -2.16 24.78 -23.08
CA ILE A 31 -2.77 25.50 -24.22
C ILE A 31 -4.15 26.05 -23.82
N LEU A 32 -5.00 25.23 -23.20
CA LEU A 32 -6.31 25.68 -22.73
C LEU A 32 -6.20 26.77 -21.65
N SER A 33 -5.24 26.65 -20.73
CA SER A 33 -4.96 27.69 -19.73
C SER A 33 -4.55 29.00 -20.41
N ALA A 34 -3.67 28.95 -21.40
CA ALA A 34 -3.24 30.13 -22.13
C ALA A 34 -4.34 30.78 -22.96
N LEU A 35 -5.28 30.01 -23.53
CA LEU A 35 -6.45 30.55 -24.19
C LEU A 35 -7.34 31.35 -23.22
N LEU A 36 -7.54 30.84 -22.00
CA LEU A 36 -8.25 31.59 -20.95
C LEU A 36 -7.50 32.87 -20.55
N LEU A 37 -6.18 32.80 -20.47
CA LEU A 37 -5.34 33.98 -20.17
C LEU A 37 -5.46 35.05 -21.26
N VAL A 38 -5.42 34.68 -22.54
CA VAL A 38 -5.60 35.63 -23.65
C VAL A 38 -7.00 36.24 -23.64
N ALA A 39 -8.03 35.43 -23.38
CA ALA A 39 -9.42 35.88 -23.34
C ALA A 39 -9.71 36.91 -22.23
N VAL A 40 -8.86 36.98 -21.19
CA VAL A 40 -8.94 37.97 -20.11
C VAL A 40 -8.47 39.36 -20.54
N GLU A 41 -7.46 39.43 -21.41
CA GLU A 41 -6.83 40.70 -21.78
C GLU A 41 -7.34 41.25 -23.12
N ASN A 42 -7.73 40.39 -24.05
CA ASN A 42 -8.06 40.76 -25.42
C ASN A 42 -9.15 39.83 -25.99
N PRO A 43 -9.77 40.19 -27.12
CA PRO A 43 -10.52 39.22 -27.92
C PRO A 43 -9.67 37.97 -28.18
N LEU A 44 -10.32 36.80 -28.16
CA LEU A 44 -9.64 35.52 -28.21
C LEU A 44 -8.77 35.40 -29.47
N ASP A 45 -7.46 35.48 -29.30
CA ASP A 45 -6.45 35.19 -30.32
C ASP A 45 -5.90 33.78 -30.10
N ALA A 46 -6.37 32.84 -30.92
CA ALA A 46 -6.01 31.44 -30.83
C ALA A 46 -4.53 31.18 -31.10
N PHE A 47 -3.88 31.98 -31.97
CA PHE A 47 -2.46 31.83 -32.27
C PHE A 47 -1.62 32.29 -31.09
N LYS A 48 -1.93 33.46 -30.52
CA LYS A 48 -1.29 33.95 -29.30
C LYS A 48 -1.50 32.99 -28.13
N GLY A 49 -2.69 32.43 -27.96
CA GLY A 49 -3.00 31.43 -26.94
C GLY A 49 -2.22 30.13 -27.11
N LEU A 50 -2.09 29.62 -28.34
CA LEU A 50 -1.27 28.44 -28.63
C LEU A 50 0.21 28.69 -28.29
N MET A 51 0.77 29.81 -28.76
CA MET A 51 2.15 30.17 -28.49
C MET A 51 2.42 30.34 -27.00
N LEU A 52 1.55 31.06 -26.28
CA LEU A 52 1.67 31.25 -24.84
C LEU A 52 1.51 29.93 -24.06
N GLY A 53 0.66 29.03 -24.52
CA GLY A 53 0.46 27.72 -23.90
C GLY A 53 1.66 26.79 -24.02
N VAL A 54 2.29 26.77 -25.20
CA VAL A 54 3.49 25.96 -25.46
C VAL A 54 4.72 26.62 -24.85
N ALA A 55 5.04 27.85 -25.27
CA ALA A 55 6.28 28.53 -24.91
C ALA A 55 6.22 29.22 -23.55
N GLY A 56 5.07 29.76 -23.15
CA GLY A 56 4.92 30.50 -21.89
C GLY A 56 4.63 29.61 -20.67
N LEU A 57 3.93 28.48 -20.86
CA LEU A 57 3.51 27.62 -19.74
C LEU A 57 4.20 26.24 -19.78
N TRP A 58 4.13 25.52 -20.90
CA TRP A 58 4.62 24.14 -20.96
C TRP A 58 6.14 24.02 -20.99
N LEU A 59 6.84 24.78 -21.85
CA LEU A 59 8.30 24.74 -21.92
C LEU A 59 8.98 25.17 -20.60
N PRO A 60 8.53 26.23 -19.89
CA PRO A 60 9.06 26.57 -18.57
C PRO A 60 8.82 25.49 -17.52
N ALA A 61 7.65 24.84 -17.54
CA ALA A 61 7.37 23.69 -16.66
C ALA A 61 8.30 22.50 -16.97
N LEU A 62 8.56 22.22 -18.24
CA LEU A 62 9.47 21.16 -18.67
C LEU A 62 10.92 21.47 -18.26
N ALA A 63 11.38 22.70 -18.49
CA ALA A 63 12.71 23.16 -18.11
C ALA A 63 12.89 23.08 -16.58
N PHE A 64 11.88 23.52 -15.83
CA PHE A 64 11.87 23.39 -14.37
C PHE A 64 11.88 21.92 -13.93
N SER A 65 11.12 21.04 -14.58
CA SER A 65 11.12 19.60 -14.29
C SER A 65 12.50 18.98 -14.46
N LEU A 66 13.25 19.38 -15.49
CA LEU A 66 14.62 18.92 -15.69
C LEU A 66 15.53 19.42 -14.56
N LEU A 67 15.46 20.71 -14.24
CA LEU A 67 16.22 21.29 -13.14
C LEU A 67 15.92 20.60 -11.81
N GLN A 68 14.64 20.39 -11.49
CA GLN A 68 14.25 19.77 -10.24
C GLN A 68 14.71 18.30 -10.16
N ALA A 69 14.65 17.56 -11.26
CA ALA A 69 15.20 16.21 -11.31
C ALA A 69 16.71 16.17 -11.08
N LEU A 70 17.46 17.19 -11.53
CA LEU A 70 18.90 17.27 -11.28
C LEU A 70 19.23 17.65 -9.82
N VAL A 71 18.41 18.49 -9.19
CA VAL A 71 18.70 19.03 -7.85
C VAL A 71 18.12 18.15 -6.73
N LEU A 72 16.90 17.66 -6.91
CA LEU A 72 16.13 16.90 -5.91
C LEU A 72 15.85 15.46 -6.31
N GLY A 73 16.15 15.10 -7.56
CA GLY A 73 15.84 13.76 -8.06
C GLY A 73 16.66 12.70 -7.33
N ASP A 74 16.03 11.55 -7.18
CA ASP A 74 16.65 10.33 -6.69
C ASP A 74 16.01 9.13 -7.40
N GLU A 75 16.34 7.92 -6.97
CA GLU A 75 15.82 6.70 -7.59
C GLU A 75 14.29 6.58 -7.48
N VAL A 76 13.68 7.19 -6.45
CA VAL A 76 12.23 7.26 -6.25
C VAL A 76 11.63 8.41 -7.06
N MET A 77 12.13 9.64 -6.95
CA MET A 77 11.70 10.79 -7.74
C MET A 77 12.61 10.98 -8.95
N ASN A 78 12.58 10.01 -9.88
CA ASN A 78 13.34 10.13 -11.12
C ASN A 78 12.69 11.12 -12.10
N PHE A 79 13.43 11.50 -13.15
CA PHE A 79 12.98 12.45 -14.17
C PHE A 79 11.61 12.11 -14.76
N LYS A 80 11.34 10.83 -15.07
CA LYS A 80 10.06 10.40 -15.65
C LYS A 80 8.90 10.65 -14.69
N ARG A 81 9.07 10.40 -13.39
CA ARG A 81 8.05 10.66 -12.37
C ARG A 81 7.88 12.15 -12.09
N GLY A 82 8.98 12.89 -12.06
CA GLY A 82 8.96 14.35 -12.05
C GLY A 82 8.10 14.89 -13.19
N LEU A 83 8.38 14.47 -14.42
CA LEU A 83 7.65 14.90 -15.62
C LEU A 83 6.15 14.57 -15.57
N ASN A 84 5.80 13.36 -15.10
CA ASN A 84 4.39 12.98 -14.87
C ASN A 84 3.73 13.89 -13.83
N ASN A 85 4.40 14.14 -12.71
CA ASN A 85 3.90 15.02 -11.64
C ASN A 85 3.67 16.45 -12.16
N PHE A 86 4.61 17.03 -12.89
CA PHE A 86 4.43 18.35 -13.51
C PHE A 86 3.26 18.41 -14.47
N SER A 87 3.13 17.40 -15.32
CA SER A 87 2.05 17.36 -16.29
C SER A 87 0.68 17.24 -15.61
N ALA A 88 0.57 16.48 -14.53
CA ALA A 88 -0.63 16.43 -13.70
C ALA A 88 -0.91 17.77 -12.98
N LEU A 89 0.14 18.43 -12.48
CA LEU A 89 0.03 19.74 -11.84
C LEU A 89 -0.37 20.84 -12.83
N LEU A 90 0.01 20.75 -14.11
CA LEU A 90 -0.49 21.64 -15.17
C LEU A 90 -1.99 21.46 -15.41
N SER A 91 -2.50 20.22 -15.35
CA SER A 91 -3.95 19.96 -15.43
C SER A 91 -4.70 20.52 -14.22
N LEU A 92 -4.12 20.45 -13.03
CA LEU A 92 -4.68 21.10 -11.83
C LEU A 92 -4.60 22.63 -11.93
N ALA A 93 -3.51 23.17 -12.48
CA ALA A 93 -3.39 24.59 -12.74
C ALA A 93 -4.49 25.04 -13.70
N PHE A 94 -4.77 24.30 -14.77
CA PHE A 94 -5.88 24.58 -15.69
C PHE A 94 -7.22 24.73 -14.97
N LEU A 95 -7.54 23.87 -13.99
CA LEU A 95 -8.74 24.04 -13.18
C LEU A 95 -8.73 25.36 -12.39
N ALA A 96 -7.58 25.76 -11.82
CA ALA A 96 -7.43 27.05 -11.16
C ALA A 96 -7.60 28.23 -12.14
N PHE A 97 -7.12 28.10 -13.38
CA PHE A 97 -7.34 29.09 -14.45
C PHE A 97 -8.81 29.22 -14.82
N VAL A 98 -9.54 28.12 -14.95
CA VAL A 98 -10.99 28.12 -15.20
C VAL A 98 -11.72 28.86 -14.07
N LEU A 99 -11.44 28.51 -12.81
CA LEU A 99 -12.06 29.18 -11.66
C LEU A 99 -11.72 30.67 -11.62
N GLY A 100 -10.45 31.03 -11.86
CA GLY A 100 -10.02 32.43 -11.93
C GLY A 100 -10.70 33.20 -13.05
N TYR A 101 -10.89 32.60 -14.22
CA TYR A 101 -11.61 33.18 -15.35
C TYR A 101 -13.10 33.42 -15.04
N VAL A 102 -13.75 32.46 -14.36
CA VAL A 102 -15.14 32.60 -13.91
C VAL A 102 -15.26 33.77 -12.92
N VAL A 103 -14.36 33.86 -11.93
CA VAL A 103 -14.34 34.97 -10.98
C VAL A 103 -14.09 36.32 -11.69
N HIS A 104 -13.17 36.36 -12.67
CA HIS A 104 -12.93 37.53 -13.53
C HIS A 104 -14.18 37.99 -14.28
N SER A 105 -14.99 37.04 -14.74
CA SER A 105 -16.18 37.33 -15.53
C SER A 105 -17.32 37.90 -14.68
N ILE A 106 -17.39 37.56 -13.39
CA ILE A 106 -18.53 37.88 -12.52
C ILE A 106 -18.25 39.04 -11.56
N SER A 107 -17.05 39.12 -10.97
CA SER A 107 -16.83 39.96 -9.78
C SER A 107 -15.49 40.71 -9.78
N VAL A 108 -14.36 39.99 -9.76
CA VAL A 108 -13.03 40.56 -9.53
C VAL A 108 -12.19 40.51 -10.79
N LYS A 109 -11.86 41.68 -11.36
CA LYS A 109 -11.02 41.75 -12.56
C LYS A 109 -9.56 41.40 -12.25
N PHE A 110 -9.14 40.22 -12.72
CA PHE A 110 -7.73 39.81 -12.78
C PHE A 110 -7.13 40.12 -14.16
N SER A 111 -5.85 40.49 -14.19
CA SER A 111 -5.01 40.46 -15.41
C SER A 111 -4.52 39.05 -15.71
N ALA A 112 -4.07 38.77 -16.96
CA ALA A 112 -3.59 37.44 -17.32
C ALA A 112 -2.36 37.05 -16.49
N LYS A 113 -1.45 38.00 -16.23
CA LYS A 113 -0.27 37.79 -15.37
C LYS A 113 -0.63 37.38 -13.95
N GLU A 114 -1.68 37.94 -13.36
CA GLU A 114 -2.13 37.60 -12.01
C GLU A 114 -2.71 36.18 -11.96
N LEU A 115 -3.51 35.80 -12.96
CA LEU A 115 -4.04 34.44 -13.08
C LEU A 115 -2.92 33.43 -13.32
N ALA A 116 -1.96 33.74 -14.20
CA ALA A 116 -0.77 32.94 -14.47
C ALA A 116 0.03 32.68 -13.20
N LEU A 117 0.26 33.75 -12.42
CA LEU A 117 0.94 33.65 -11.15
C LEU A 117 0.19 32.77 -10.15
N ILE A 118 -1.10 33.01 -9.94
CA ILE A 118 -1.90 32.28 -8.95
C ILE A 118 -1.92 30.78 -9.31
N GLY A 119 -2.22 30.44 -10.56
CA GLY A 119 -2.28 29.05 -11.02
C GLY A 119 -0.93 28.32 -10.89
N THR A 120 0.16 28.95 -11.33
CA THR A 120 1.50 28.35 -11.22
C THR A 120 2.05 28.32 -9.80
N SER A 121 1.73 29.30 -8.96
CA SER A 121 2.11 29.29 -7.53
C SER A 121 1.40 28.19 -6.76
N LEU A 122 0.11 27.97 -7.05
CA LEU A 122 -0.65 26.85 -6.50
C LEU A 122 -0.04 25.50 -6.94
N ALA A 123 0.24 25.33 -8.23
CA ALA A 123 0.89 24.14 -8.76
C ALA A 123 2.28 23.90 -8.12
N ALA A 124 3.09 24.94 -7.98
CA ALA A 124 4.39 24.88 -7.32
C ALA A 124 4.30 24.55 -5.82
N SER A 125 3.27 25.05 -5.13
CA SER A 125 3.04 24.75 -3.72
C SER A 125 2.68 23.28 -3.49
N LEU A 126 1.84 22.71 -4.36
CA LEU A 126 1.56 21.28 -4.38
C LEU A 126 2.79 20.47 -4.77
N ASN A 127 3.59 20.95 -5.74
CA ASN A 127 4.84 20.32 -6.13
C ASN A 127 5.83 20.20 -4.95
N ALA A 128 5.94 21.26 -4.14
CA ALA A 128 6.78 21.26 -2.95
C ALA A 128 6.34 20.20 -1.93
N LEU A 129 5.02 20.02 -1.77
CA LEU A 129 4.44 19.00 -0.90
C LEU A 129 4.74 17.59 -1.42
N VAL A 130 4.46 17.32 -2.70
CA VAL A 130 4.73 16.01 -3.33
C VAL A 130 6.22 15.65 -3.20
N HIS A 131 7.11 16.58 -3.53
CA HIS A 131 8.55 16.33 -3.43
C HIS A 131 8.99 16.10 -2.00
N ARG A 132 8.42 16.81 -1.01
CA ARG A 132 8.76 16.58 0.41
C ARG A 132 8.50 15.14 0.82
N TYR A 133 7.34 14.60 0.46
CA TYR A 133 6.94 13.25 0.86
C TYR A 133 7.68 12.18 0.06
N ILE A 134 7.82 12.37 -1.26
CA ILE A 134 8.52 11.41 -2.10
C ILE A 134 10.02 11.39 -1.83
N THR A 135 10.69 12.53 -1.63
CA THR A 135 12.15 12.61 -1.45
C THR A 135 12.61 12.67 0.01
N GLY A 136 11.68 12.82 0.96
CA GLY A 136 12.00 13.00 2.39
C GLY A 136 12.62 14.35 2.77
N ARG A 137 12.80 15.27 1.81
CA ARG A 137 13.43 16.59 2.03
C ARG A 137 12.55 17.54 2.85
N SER A 138 13.16 18.58 3.41
CA SER A 138 12.40 19.59 4.17
C SER A 138 11.50 20.43 3.24
N ILE A 139 10.34 20.89 3.75
CA ILE A 139 9.43 21.75 2.98
C ILE A 139 10.09 23.08 2.59
N ALA A 140 11.07 23.53 3.38
CA ALA A 140 11.85 24.73 3.07
C ALA A 140 12.67 24.52 1.78
N ILE A 141 13.34 23.38 1.65
CA ILE A 141 14.14 23.06 0.45
C ILE A 141 13.22 22.84 -0.75
N THR A 142 12.19 21.99 -0.61
CA THR A 142 11.30 21.68 -1.73
C THR A 142 10.45 22.88 -2.15
N GLY A 143 10.07 23.74 -1.20
CA GLY A 143 9.40 25.01 -1.45
C GLY A 143 10.29 26.01 -2.19
N ALA A 144 11.52 26.24 -1.72
CA ALA A 144 12.46 27.15 -2.38
C ALA A 144 12.73 26.75 -3.83
N ILE A 145 12.91 25.46 -4.10
CA ILE A 145 13.14 24.97 -5.46
C ILE A 145 11.85 25.07 -6.28
N SER A 146 10.69 24.74 -5.71
CA SER A 146 9.41 24.85 -6.43
C SER A 146 9.03 26.28 -6.79
N ALA A 147 9.49 27.28 -6.04
CA ALA A 147 9.29 28.70 -6.35
C ALA A 147 9.93 29.13 -7.68
N LEU A 148 10.91 28.38 -8.19
CA LEU A 148 11.53 28.68 -9.49
C LEU A 148 10.56 28.49 -10.65
N TRP A 149 9.55 27.62 -10.50
CA TRP A 149 8.56 27.40 -11.56
C TRP A 149 7.72 28.65 -11.88
N PRO A 150 6.96 29.24 -10.94
CA PRO A 150 6.18 30.44 -11.23
C PRO A 150 7.08 31.60 -11.68
N LEU A 151 8.33 31.70 -11.19
CA LEU A 151 9.29 32.70 -11.65
C LEU A 151 9.69 32.50 -13.13
N LEU A 152 10.02 31.28 -13.54
CA LEU A 152 10.36 30.96 -14.93
C LEU A 152 9.17 31.23 -15.85
N THR A 153 7.97 30.77 -15.48
CA THR A 153 6.75 31.06 -16.23
C THR A 153 6.51 32.55 -16.33
N LEU A 154 6.67 33.31 -15.24
CA LEU A 154 6.49 34.75 -15.25
C LEU A 154 7.44 35.44 -16.22
N VAL A 155 8.74 35.14 -16.16
CA VAL A 155 9.75 35.76 -17.02
C VAL A 155 9.44 35.48 -18.49
N VAL A 156 9.13 34.23 -18.84
CA VAL A 156 8.88 33.84 -20.23
C VAL A 156 7.55 34.43 -20.74
N THR A 157 6.48 34.36 -19.95
CA THR A 157 5.18 34.94 -20.34
C THR A 157 5.25 36.46 -20.47
N SER A 158 5.97 37.15 -19.59
CA SER A 158 6.16 38.60 -19.66
C SER A 158 6.96 39.02 -20.89
N ALA A 159 8.02 38.28 -21.22
CA ALA A 159 8.80 38.52 -22.44
C ALA A 159 7.95 38.33 -23.71
N MET A 160 7.06 37.33 -23.74
CA MET A 160 6.16 37.08 -24.86
C MET A 160 5.02 38.10 -25.00
N LEU A 161 4.71 38.82 -23.93
CA LEU A 161 3.70 39.88 -23.90
C LEU A 161 4.32 41.29 -24.04
N ASP A 162 5.61 41.37 -24.39
CA ASP A 162 6.39 42.60 -24.53
C ASP A 162 6.41 43.48 -23.25
N ILE A 163 6.29 42.85 -22.08
CA ILE A 163 6.33 43.51 -20.78
C ILE A 163 7.78 43.59 -20.31
N LYS A 164 8.24 44.79 -19.92
CA LYS A 164 9.61 44.96 -19.41
C LYS A 164 9.74 44.31 -18.02
N ILE A 165 10.84 43.61 -17.77
CA ILE A 165 11.11 42.96 -16.48
C ILE A 165 11.06 43.94 -15.31
N VAL A 166 11.44 45.21 -15.52
CA VAL A 166 11.38 46.27 -14.50
C VAL A 166 9.96 46.63 -14.05
N GLU A 167 8.93 46.21 -14.79
CA GLU A 167 7.52 46.39 -14.46
C GLU A 167 6.95 45.22 -13.64
N LEU A 168 7.79 44.22 -13.30
CA LEU A 168 7.41 43.08 -12.48
C LEU A 168 7.52 43.39 -10.98
N ASP A 169 6.39 43.30 -10.29
CA ASP A 169 6.32 43.42 -8.82
C ASP A 169 6.73 42.12 -8.12
N PHE A 170 8.04 41.89 -7.99
CA PHE A 170 8.61 40.71 -7.30
C PHE A 170 8.08 40.51 -5.88
N ALA A 171 7.71 41.58 -5.17
CA ALA A 171 7.16 41.48 -3.82
C ALA A 171 5.76 40.82 -3.86
N LYS A 172 4.90 41.25 -4.79
CA LYS A 172 3.60 40.59 -5.02
C LYS A 172 3.76 39.13 -5.41
N TYR A 173 4.75 38.81 -6.23
CA TYR A 173 5.02 37.42 -6.66
C TYR A 173 5.43 36.52 -5.50
N ILE A 174 6.37 36.98 -4.66
CA ILE A 174 6.79 36.27 -3.45
C ILE A 174 5.59 36.12 -2.50
N PHE A 175 4.81 37.18 -2.32
CA PHE A 175 3.64 37.17 -1.43
C PHE A 175 2.61 36.13 -1.86
N VAL A 176 2.25 36.10 -3.15
CA VAL A 176 1.29 35.10 -3.67
C VAL A 176 1.83 33.68 -3.50
N PHE A 177 3.11 33.44 -3.79
CA PHE A 177 3.70 32.12 -3.59
C PHE A 177 3.68 31.69 -2.12
N LEU A 178 4.04 32.58 -1.19
CA LEU A 178 4.02 32.28 0.25
C LEU A 178 2.59 31.99 0.73
N ILE A 179 1.60 32.74 0.25
CA ILE A 179 0.19 32.46 0.53
C ILE A 179 -0.19 31.07 0.04
N THR A 180 0.09 30.72 -1.22
CA THR A 180 -0.27 29.41 -1.77
C THR A 180 0.51 28.26 -1.14
N LEU A 181 1.72 28.52 -0.62
CA LEU A 181 2.54 27.53 0.07
C LEU A 181 2.06 27.28 1.50
N SER A 182 1.42 28.27 2.14
CA SER A 182 1.00 28.18 3.54
C SER A 182 0.07 26.99 3.85
N PRO A 183 -0.94 26.63 3.02
CA PRO A 183 -1.75 25.43 3.24
C PRO A 183 -0.92 24.15 3.11
N ALA A 184 0.02 24.07 2.16
CA ALA A 184 0.90 22.91 2.01
C ALA A 184 1.79 22.71 3.25
N ILE A 185 2.31 23.81 3.83
CA ILE A 185 3.04 23.77 5.10
C ILE A 185 2.11 23.33 6.25
N ALA A 186 0.92 23.90 6.35
CA ALA A 186 -0.05 23.60 7.39
C ALA A 186 -0.47 22.12 7.36
N ILE A 187 -0.83 21.61 6.18
CA ILE A 187 -1.18 20.20 5.95
C ILE A 187 0.01 19.31 6.34
N SER A 188 1.21 19.61 5.82
CA SER A 188 2.37 18.77 6.12
C SER A 188 2.70 18.73 7.62
N LYS A 189 2.64 19.87 8.31
CA LYS A 189 2.85 19.92 9.76
C LYS A 189 1.76 19.15 10.51
N SER A 190 0.51 19.29 10.11
CA SER A 190 -0.63 18.61 10.75
C SER A 190 -0.51 17.08 10.65
N ILE A 191 -0.17 16.58 9.45
CA ILE A 191 0.04 15.14 9.23
C ILE A 191 1.28 14.65 9.98
N ASP A 192 2.39 15.41 9.95
CA ASP A 192 3.59 15.04 10.71
C ASP A 192 3.32 15.00 12.23
N MET A 193 2.56 15.96 12.77
CA MET A 193 2.17 15.97 14.19
C MET A 193 1.26 14.79 14.55
N LEU A 194 0.27 14.48 13.71
CA LEU A 194 -0.62 13.34 13.92
C LEU A 194 0.17 12.03 13.89
N SER A 195 1.03 11.85 12.89
CA SER A 195 1.89 10.67 12.75
C SER A 195 2.84 10.52 13.95
N GLN A 196 3.43 11.62 14.42
CA GLN A 196 4.31 11.59 15.60
C GLN A 196 3.55 11.16 16.87
N ARG A 197 2.28 11.55 17.00
CA ARG A 197 1.41 11.15 18.14
C ARG A 197 0.96 9.69 18.06
N LEU A 198 0.65 9.20 16.87
CA LEU A 198 0.10 7.85 16.68
C LEU A 198 1.17 6.76 16.66
N VAL A 199 2.30 7.02 15.98
CA VAL A 199 3.31 6.00 15.69
C VAL A 199 4.75 6.45 15.98
N GLY A 200 4.93 7.60 16.64
CA GLY A 200 6.26 8.06 17.08
C GLY A 200 7.22 8.48 15.95
N MET A 201 6.75 8.58 14.70
CA MET A 201 7.59 8.90 13.55
C MET A 201 6.94 9.95 12.63
N SER A 202 7.76 10.75 11.95
CA SER A 202 7.28 11.73 10.97
C SER A 202 6.65 11.07 9.75
N SER A 203 5.50 11.57 9.30
CA SER A 203 4.75 11.03 8.16
C SER A 203 5.55 11.00 6.87
N LYS A 204 6.42 12.00 6.64
CA LYS A 204 7.30 12.03 5.45
C LYS A 204 8.28 10.84 5.40
N ARG A 205 8.75 10.35 6.56
CA ARG A 205 9.67 9.19 6.62
C ARG A 205 8.91 7.91 6.29
N ILE A 206 7.72 7.74 6.86
CA ILE A 206 6.86 6.58 6.60
C ILE A 206 6.48 6.53 5.11
N PHE A 207 6.02 7.66 4.56
CA PHE A 207 5.65 7.73 3.15
C PHE A 207 6.85 7.52 2.21
N ARG A 208 8.02 8.07 2.56
CA ARG A 208 9.27 7.81 1.84
C ARG A 208 9.59 6.32 1.83
N ALA A 209 9.60 5.68 2.99
CA ALA A 209 9.86 4.24 3.12
C ALA A 209 8.88 3.40 2.28
N TYR A 210 7.58 3.73 2.36
CA TYR A 210 6.55 3.12 1.52
C TYR A 210 6.82 3.34 0.03
N ALA A 211 7.12 4.57 -0.41
CA ALA A 211 7.38 4.87 -1.81
C ALA A 211 8.63 4.14 -2.32
N THR A 212 9.71 4.10 -1.53
CA THR A 212 10.93 3.35 -1.85
C THR A 212 10.60 1.87 -2.03
N ASN A 213 9.83 1.26 -1.12
CA ASN A 213 9.40 -0.12 -1.26
C ASN A 213 8.51 -0.37 -2.48
N TRP A 214 7.48 0.48 -2.65
CA TRP A 214 6.53 0.34 -3.74
C TRP A 214 7.19 0.44 -5.12
N PHE A 215 8.13 1.35 -5.25
CA PHE A 215 8.73 1.66 -6.53
C PHE A 215 10.00 0.89 -6.84
N MET A 216 10.76 0.50 -5.81
CA MET A 216 12.09 -0.08 -5.97
C MET A 216 12.23 -1.45 -5.32
N GLY A 217 11.26 -1.87 -4.50
CA GLY A 217 11.32 -3.13 -3.77
C GLY A 217 12.30 -3.13 -2.58
N ILE A 218 12.92 -1.99 -2.28
CA ILE A 218 13.79 -1.79 -1.11
C ILE A 218 12.90 -1.78 0.13
N ARG A 219 13.20 -2.62 1.10
CA ARG A 219 12.31 -2.91 2.26
C ARG A 219 12.85 -2.32 3.57
N GLU A 220 14.12 -2.02 3.63
CA GLU A 220 14.91 -1.72 4.83
C GLU A 220 14.34 -0.56 5.64
N GLU A 221 14.00 0.56 4.98
CA GLU A 221 13.39 1.71 5.68
C GLU A 221 12.00 1.37 6.24
N LEU A 222 11.25 0.52 5.53
CA LEU A 222 9.89 0.15 5.91
C LEU A 222 9.90 -0.93 7.00
N GLU A 223 10.82 -1.89 6.94
CA GLU A 223 11.11 -2.85 8.01
C GLU A 223 11.57 -2.14 9.28
N SER A 224 12.48 -1.17 9.16
CA SER A 224 12.91 -0.37 10.31
C SER A 224 11.74 0.39 10.94
N PHE A 225 10.81 0.92 10.14
CA PHE A 225 9.59 1.53 10.65
C PHE A 225 8.71 0.51 11.37
N PHE A 226 8.38 -0.62 10.75
CA PHE A 226 7.53 -1.63 11.38
C PHE A 226 8.15 -2.23 12.64
N ASN A 227 9.46 -2.48 12.66
CA ASN A 227 10.19 -2.93 13.86
C ASN A 227 10.11 -1.89 14.99
N SER A 228 10.08 -0.58 14.67
CA SER A 228 10.01 0.47 15.70
C SER A 228 8.65 0.56 16.41
N ILE A 229 7.60 0.01 15.80
CA ILE A 229 6.24 -0.04 16.38
C ILE A 229 5.81 -1.47 16.75
N GLY A 230 6.57 -2.47 16.32
CA GLY A 230 6.36 -3.88 16.62
C GLY A 230 6.77 -4.22 18.05
N VAL A 231 6.43 -5.45 18.46
CA VAL A 231 6.80 -6.01 19.75
C VAL A 231 7.44 -7.37 19.55
N ASP A 232 8.45 -7.68 20.35
CA ASP A 232 9.02 -9.03 20.37
C ASP A 232 7.97 -10.00 20.91
N SER A 233 7.73 -11.08 20.17
CA SER A 233 6.75 -12.10 20.52
C SER A 233 7.23 -13.50 20.13
N THR A 234 6.75 -14.51 20.85
CA THR A 234 6.97 -15.91 20.49
C THR A 234 5.83 -16.37 19.59
N VAL A 235 6.18 -16.84 18.40
CA VAL A 235 5.24 -17.41 17.44
C VAL A 235 5.30 -18.93 17.44
N SER A 236 4.27 -19.58 16.89
CA SER A 236 4.21 -21.05 16.80
C SER A 236 3.81 -21.49 15.41
N CYS A 237 4.10 -22.76 15.08
CA CYS A 237 3.75 -23.36 13.81
C CYS A 237 3.37 -24.82 14.06
N ASP A 238 2.14 -25.18 13.71
CA ASP A 238 1.64 -26.54 13.86
C ASP A 238 1.94 -27.34 12.59
N MET A 239 2.46 -28.56 12.74
CA MET A 239 2.78 -29.45 11.62
C MET A 239 2.19 -30.83 11.84
N LEU A 240 1.42 -31.30 10.88
CA LEU A 240 0.87 -32.66 10.84
C LEU A 240 1.53 -33.43 9.71
N PHE A 241 2.23 -34.51 10.05
CA PHE A 241 2.90 -35.40 9.10
C PHE A 241 2.00 -36.58 8.74
N LEU A 242 1.72 -36.75 7.45
CA LEU A 242 0.96 -37.89 6.95
C LEU A 242 1.94 -39.01 6.60
N LEU A 243 1.92 -40.09 7.36
CA LEU A 243 2.83 -41.23 7.19
C LEU A 243 2.16 -42.33 6.35
N GLY A 244 2.92 -42.88 5.39
CA GLY A 244 2.51 -44.07 4.66
C GLY A 244 2.75 -45.36 5.47
N PRO A 245 2.29 -46.53 4.98
CA PRO A 245 2.43 -47.81 5.68
C PRO A 245 3.88 -48.19 6.07
N GLY A 246 4.86 -47.75 5.27
CA GLY A 246 6.29 -47.97 5.54
C GLY A 246 6.96 -46.87 6.38
N GLY A 247 6.20 -45.98 7.04
CA GLY A 247 6.72 -44.90 7.88
C GLY A 247 7.24 -43.67 7.13
N GLY A 248 7.36 -43.72 5.80
CA GLY A 248 7.76 -42.57 4.98
C GLY A 248 6.69 -41.47 4.92
N VAL A 249 7.13 -40.21 4.92
CA VAL A 249 6.25 -39.02 4.87
C VAL A 249 5.64 -38.86 3.47
N LYS A 250 4.30 -38.90 3.39
CA LYS A 250 3.52 -38.77 2.15
C LYS A 250 2.96 -37.36 1.92
N GLY A 251 2.89 -36.57 2.98
CA GLY A 251 2.54 -35.16 2.90
C GLY A 251 2.63 -34.50 4.27
N ILE A 252 2.61 -33.18 4.27
CA ILE A 252 2.69 -32.36 5.48
C ILE A 252 1.63 -31.27 5.40
N VAL A 253 0.85 -31.14 6.46
CA VAL A 253 -0.02 -29.97 6.67
C VAL A 253 0.68 -29.04 7.64
N VAL A 254 0.83 -27.78 7.27
CA VAL A 254 1.49 -26.74 8.06
C VAL A 254 0.49 -25.62 8.33
N VAL A 255 0.36 -25.23 9.60
CA VAL A 255 -0.49 -24.12 10.02
C VAL A 255 0.36 -23.16 10.85
N PRO A 256 1.03 -22.17 10.21
CA PRO A 256 1.74 -21.15 10.94
C PRO A 256 0.74 -20.29 11.73
N GLN A 257 1.07 -20.05 13.01
CA GLN A 257 0.41 -19.02 13.82
C GLN A 257 1.17 -17.70 13.65
N VAL A 258 1.34 -17.29 12.39
CA VAL A 258 1.93 -16.03 11.93
C VAL A 258 1.10 -15.55 10.74
N HIS A 259 0.74 -14.26 10.72
CA HIS A 259 -0.06 -13.71 9.64
C HIS A 259 0.80 -13.40 8.38
N PRO A 260 0.31 -13.68 7.16
CA PRO A 260 0.97 -13.27 5.93
C PRO A 260 0.86 -11.75 5.71
N GLY A 261 1.93 -11.02 5.99
CA GLY A 261 1.95 -9.56 5.89
C GLY A 261 3.31 -8.98 6.28
N PRO A 262 3.43 -7.66 6.50
CA PRO A 262 2.36 -6.64 6.44
C PRO A 262 2.15 -6.02 5.05
N LEU A 263 3.16 -6.06 4.17
CA LEU A 263 3.09 -5.39 2.87
C LEU A 263 4.06 -5.97 1.85
N ARG A 264 3.52 -6.43 0.72
CA ARG A 264 4.28 -6.78 -0.50
C ARG A 264 5.42 -7.78 -0.25
N ASN A 265 6.66 -7.28 -0.09
CA ASN A 265 7.87 -8.07 0.09
C ASN A 265 8.54 -7.83 1.44
N VAL A 266 7.81 -7.22 2.37
CA VAL A 266 8.23 -6.96 3.73
C VAL A 266 7.82 -8.13 4.61
N GLY A 267 8.75 -8.62 5.43
CA GLY A 267 8.47 -9.62 6.45
C GLY A 267 7.78 -10.89 5.94
N SER A 268 6.76 -11.36 6.65
CA SER A 268 6.02 -12.61 6.37
C SER A 268 5.05 -12.57 5.18
N SER A 269 5.13 -11.59 4.28
CA SER A 269 4.13 -11.39 3.21
C SER A 269 3.97 -12.60 2.26
N SER A 270 5.00 -13.44 2.11
CA SER A 270 5.01 -14.63 1.24
C SER A 270 4.96 -15.96 2.00
N LEU A 271 4.55 -15.93 3.29
CA LEU A 271 4.68 -17.05 4.23
C LEU A 271 4.15 -18.40 3.72
N PRO A 272 2.92 -18.52 3.17
CA PRO A 272 2.41 -19.83 2.76
C PRO A 272 3.23 -20.49 1.66
N SER A 273 3.65 -19.71 0.65
CA SER A 273 4.45 -20.22 -0.48
C SER A 273 5.87 -20.55 -0.07
N ASP A 274 6.49 -19.73 0.77
CA ASP A 274 7.90 -19.92 1.16
C ASP A 274 8.06 -21.15 2.08
N ILE A 275 7.09 -21.43 2.96
CA ILE A 275 7.05 -22.68 3.72
C ILE A 275 7.02 -23.89 2.77
N ALA A 276 6.11 -23.89 1.80
CA ALA A 276 5.98 -25.02 0.87
C ALA A 276 7.26 -25.21 0.04
N LEU A 277 7.79 -24.14 -0.55
CA LEU A 277 9.01 -24.18 -1.37
C LEU A 277 10.26 -24.55 -0.55
N GLY A 278 10.33 -24.17 0.73
CA GLY A 278 11.44 -24.52 1.61
C GLY A 278 11.44 -25.99 2.05
N LEU A 279 10.25 -26.58 2.22
CA LEU A 279 10.06 -27.93 2.75
C LEU A 279 9.96 -29.02 1.67
N GLU A 280 9.21 -28.79 0.59
CA GLU A 280 8.95 -29.83 -0.44
C GLU A 280 10.22 -30.48 -1.01
N PRO A 281 11.28 -29.73 -1.41
CA PRO A 281 12.50 -30.32 -1.94
C PRO A 281 13.27 -31.13 -0.90
N SER A 282 13.28 -30.65 0.34
CA SER A 282 14.07 -31.23 1.43
C SER A 282 13.45 -32.54 1.95
N LEU A 283 12.13 -32.68 1.84
CA LEU A 283 11.37 -33.84 2.35
C LEU A 283 10.86 -34.75 1.23
N SER A 284 11.09 -34.39 -0.04
CA SER A 284 10.61 -35.14 -1.22
C SER A 284 9.11 -35.48 -1.13
N THR A 285 8.32 -34.54 -0.63
CA THR A 285 6.90 -34.73 -0.31
C THR A 285 6.12 -33.45 -0.57
N LYS A 286 4.78 -33.53 -0.53
CA LYS A 286 3.91 -32.37 -0.74
C LYS A 286 3.55 -31.67 0.57
N VAL A 287 3.52 -30.34 0.51
CA VAL A 287 3.27 -29.48 1.68
C VAL A 287 2.06 -28.61 1.38
N ILE A 288 1.09 -28.64 2.29
CA ILE A 288 -0.08 -27.77 2.25
C ILE A 288 -0.01 -26.84 3.44
N THR A 289 0.06 -25.53 3.18
CA THR A 289 0.07 -24.51 4.22
C THR A 289 -1.31 -23.87 4.31
N PHE A 290 -1.88 -23.83 5.52
CA PHE A 290 -3.15 -23.15 5.79
C PHE A 290 -2.94 -21.91 6.66
N HIS A 291 -3.91 -21.00 6.63
CA HIS A 291 -3.93 -19.85 7.52
C HIS A 291 -4.39 -20.27 8.93
N GLY A 292 -3.66 -19.84 9.96
CA GLY A 292 -4.00 -20.09 11.36
C GLY A 292 -5.05 -19.13 11.91
N PHE A 293 -5.25 -19.17 13.23
CA PHE A 293 -6.06 -18.18 13.94
C PHE A 293 -5.14 -17.06 14.42
N VAL A 294 -4.87 -16.15 13.50
CA VAL A 294 -3.99 -15.00 13.66
C VAL A 294 -4.62 -13.75 13.09
N THR A 295 -4.03 -12.61 13.42
CA THR A 295 -4.37 -11.28 12.90
C THR A 295 -3.09 -10.57 12.46
N HIS A 296 -3.21 -9.43 11.79
CA HIS A 296 -2.06 -8.55 11.50
C HIS A 296 -1.16 -8.20 12.70
N ALA A 297 -1.61 -8.37 13.95
CA ALA A 297 -0.75 -8.23 15.12
C ALA A 297 0.41 -9.25 15.17
N SER A 298 0.34 -10.33 14.40
CA SER A 298 1.40 -11.33 14.25
C SER A 298 2.09 -11.30 12.89
N ASP A 299 1.99 -10.17 12.18
CA ASP A 299 2.86 -9.91 11.02
C ASP A 299 4.32 -9.84 11.48
N ILE A 300 5.18 -10.69 10.91
CA ILE A 300 6.62 -10.52 11.08
C ILE A 300 7.03 -9.31 10.27
N THR A 301 7.74 -8.39 10.92
CA THR A 301 8.06 -7.08 10.35
C THR A 301 9.40 -7.05 9.62
N SER A 302 10.33 -7.94 9.98
CA SER A 302 11.69 -7.97 9.42
C SER A 302 11.95 -9.21 8.55
N SER A 303 12.74 -9.05 7.48
CA SER A 303 13.16 -10.18 6.66
C SER A 303 14.09 -11.14 7.40
N GLU A 304 14.81 -10.65 8.41
CA GLU A 304 15.70 -11.46 9.23
C GLU A 304 14.93 -12.44 10.11
N ASP A 305 13.95 -11.95 10.87
CA ASP A 305 13.11 -12.78 11.73
C ASP A 305 12.26 -13.75 10.91
N TYR A 306 11.80 -13.29 9.74
CA TYR A 306 11.07 -14.14 8.80
C TYR A 306 11.94 -15.29 8.29
N ARG A 307 13.20 -15.01 7.92
CA ARG A 307 14.17 -16.06 7.55
C ARG A 307 14.43 -17.01 8.72
N ASN A 308 14.58 -16.48 9.94
CA ASN A 308 14.79 -17.31 11.13
C ASN A 308 13.60 -18.25 11.39
N LEU A 309 12.36 -17.77 11.22
CA LEU A 309 11.16 -18.61 11.29
C LEU A 309 11.21 -19.75 10.24
N LEU A 310 11.49 -19.42 8.98
CA LEU A 310 11.53 -20.42 7.90
C LEU A 310 12.60 -21.49 8.14
N GLU A 311 13.78 -21.09 8.61
CA GLU A 311 14.86 -22.01 8.96
C GLU A 311 14.49 -22.91 10.13
N GLU A 312 13.84 -22.39 11.18
CA GLU A 312 13.40 -23.24 12.28
C GLU A 312 12.25 -24.17 11.89
N VAL A 313 11.29 -23.71 11.08
CA VAL A 313 10.25 -24.56 10.50
C VAL A 313 10.88 -25.73 9.74
N LYS A 314 11.88 -25.44 8.89
CA LYS A 314 12.61 -26.44 8.12
C LYS A 314 13.39 -27.41 9.01
N LYS A 315 14.10 -26.88 10.01
CA LYS A 315 14.89 -27.67 10.95
C LYS A 315 14.03 -28.61 11.78
N VAL A 316 12.87 -28.15 12.28
CA VAL A 316 11.90 -28.99 12.99
C VAL A 316 11.36 -30.08 12.06
N ALA A 317 11.00 -29.74 10.82
CA ALA A 317 10.45 -30.72 9.88
C ALA A 317 11.45 -31.82 9.48
N LEU A 318 12.75 -31.50 9.39
CA LEU A 318 13.80 -32.45 9.03
C LEU A 318 14.22 -33.40 10.17
N ARG A 319 13.92 -33.05 11.43
CA ARG A 319 14.25 -33.89 12.60
C ARG A 319 13.37 -35.15 12.72
N GLN A 320 12.49 -35.41 11.75
CA GLN A 320 11.50 -36.50 11.69
C GLN A 320 10.27 -36.29 12.59
N PRO A 321 9.13 -36.99 12.33
CA PRO A 321 7.86 -36.74 13.00
C PRO A 321 8.02 -36.95 14.51
N GLY A 322 7.43 -36.05 15.29
CA GLY A 322 7.40 -36.18 16.75
C GLY A 322 6.50 -37.34 17.20
N LEU A 323 5.56 -37.05 18.10
CA LEU A 323 4.63 -38.05 18.61
C LEU A 323 3.77 -38.64 17.49
N VAL A 324 3.86 -39.95 17.27
CA VAL A 324 2.91 -40.67 16.40
C VAL A 324 1.58 -40.75 17.15
N VAL A 325 0.59 -39.99 16.69
CA VAL A 325 -0.73 -39.97 17.30
C VAL A 325 -1.54 -41.17 16.81
N GLN A 326 -2.14 -41.90 17.74
CA GLN A 326 -3.09 -42.97 17.49
C GLN A 326 -4.42 -42.60 18.15
N GLY A 327 -5.53 -42.92 17.50
CA GLY A 327 -6.85 -42.58 18.00
C GLY A 327 -7.94 -42.84 16.96
N PRO A 328 -9.20 -42.53 17.32
CA PRO A 328 -10.34 -42.76 16.45
C PRO A 328 -10.32 -41.79 15.25
N SER A 329 -11.06 -42.12 14.20
CA SER A 329 -11.29 -41.22 13.07
C SER A 329 -12.79 -40.99 12.90
N SER A 330 -13.18 -39.84 12.36
CA SER A 330 -14.58 -39.50 12.15
C SER A 330 -14.85 -39.10 10.70
N PRO A 331 -16.11 -39.15 10.24
CA PRO A 331 -16.56 -38.32 9.14
C PRO A 331 -16.35 -36.83 9.46
N LEU A 332 -16.36 -35.98 8.42
CA LEU A 332 -16.40 -34.53 8.61
C LEU A 332 -17.79 -34.15 9.14
N VAL A 333 -17.84 -33.58 10.35
CA VAL A 333 -19.05 -32.96 10.90
C VAL A 333 -19.02 -31.46 10.62
N ARG A 334 -20.20 -30.83 10.54
CA ARG A 334 -20.33 -29.39 10.31
C ARG A 334 -21.36 -28.78 11.26
N VAL A 335 -21.06 -27.58 11.73
CA VAL A 335 -21.94 -26.73 12.54
C VAL A 335 -21.99 -25.35 11.89
N GLU A 336 -23.19 -24.81 11.72
CA GLU A 336 -23.39 -23.43 11.25
C GLU A 336 -23.42 -22.47 12.45
N VAL A 337 -22.69 -21.36 12.37
CA VAL A 337 -22.50 -20.41 13.49
C VAL A 337 -22.45 -19.00 12.93
N GLY A 338 -23.43 -18.15 13.24
CA GLY A 338 -23.42 -16.75 12.80
C GLY A 338 -23.20 -16.49 11.29
N GLY A 339 -23.61 -17.42 10.41
CA GLY A 339 -23.38 -17.34 8.96
C GLY A 339 -22.02 -17.87 8.48
N LEU A 340 -21.22 -18.43 9.38
CA LEU A 340 -19.99 -19.20 9.12
C LEU A 340 -20.28 -20.71 9.18
N SER A 341 -19.46 -21.50 8.50
CA SER A 341 -19.47 -22.96 8.58
C SER A 341 -18.22 -23.44 9.33
N VAL A 342 -18.43 -24.10 10.47
CA VAL A 342 -17.37 -24.74 11.26
C VAL A 342 -17.38 -26.25 10.99
N GLY A 343 -16.37 -26.73 10.26
CA GLY A 343 -16.16 -28.15 10.00
C GLY A 343 -15.14 -28.76 10.96
N CYS A 344 -15.37 -29.98 11.44
CA CYS A 344 -14.40 -30.72 12.24
C CYS A 344 -14.30 -32.17 11.79
N GLN A 345 -13.08 -32.69 11.66
CA GLN A 345 -12.83 -34.10 11.42
C GLN A 345 -11.74 -34.60 12.37
N LEU A 346 -11.97 -35.75 13.00
CA LEU A 346 -10.91 -36.45 13.72
C LEU A 346 -10.08 -37.27 12.74
N ILE A 347 -8.78 -37.07 12.75
CA ILE A 347 -7.80 -37.93 12.09
C ILE A 347 -6.90 -38.54 13.16
N LYS A 348 -7.05 -39.84 13.40
CA LYS A 348 -6.27 -40.57 14.42
C LYS A 348 -6.28 -39.89 15.79
N GLY A 349 -7.43 -39.38 16.19
CA GLY A 349 -7.66 -38.69 17.46
C GLY A 349 -7.31 -37.19 17.46
N VAL A 350 -6.68 -36.67 16.42
CA VAL A 350 -6.40 -35.23 16.29
C VAL A 350 -7.61 -34.53 15.66
N PRO A 351 -8.23 -33.55 16.35
CA PRO A 351 -9.28 -32.73 15.75
C PRO A 351 -8.68 -31.73 14.76
N ILE A 352 -9.11 -31.80 13.51
CA ILE A 352 -8.79 -30.81 12.49
C ILE A 352 -10.05 -29.98 12.26
N VAL A 353 -9.99 -28.70 12.63
CA VAL A 353 -11.11 -27.76 12.58
C VAL A 353 -10.88 -26.75 11.47
N PHE A 354 -11.88 -26.57 10.62
CA PHE A 354 -11.91 -25.54 9.59
C PHE A 354 -13.02 -24.54 9.90
N VAL A 355 -12.68 -23.27 10.00
CA VAL A 355 -13.66 -22.18 10.01
C VAL A 355 -13.68 -21.55 8.62
N SER A 356 -14.85 -21.59 7.98
CA SER A 356 -15.03 -21.14 6.61
C SER A 356 -16.17 -20.15 6.51
N GLY A 357 -15.99 -19.13 5.67
CA GLY A 357 -17.07 -18.22 5.30
C GLY A 357 -18.08 -18.95 4.41
N ASP A 358 -19.37 -18.82 4.74
CA ASP A 358 -20.49 -19.41 4.00
C ASP A 358 -21.44 -18.30 3.53
N LYS A 359 -22.31 -17.81 4.41
CA LYS A 359 -23.21 -16.67 4.16
C LYS A 359 -22.56 -15.32 4.50
N LYS A 360 -21.45 -15.37 5.24
CA LYS A 360 -20.67 -14.24 5.72
C LYS A 360 -19.20 -14.42 5.38
N GLY A 361 -18.48 -13.32 5.14
CA GLY A 361 -17.03 -13.35 4.99
C GLY A 361 -16.32 -13.71 6.30
N ILE A 362 -15.11 -14.25 6.16
CA ILE A 362 -14.19 -14.49 7.26
C ILE A 362 -12.84 -13.88 6.91
N ASN A 363 -12.46 -12.85 7.68
CA ASN A 363 -11.12 -12.28 7.66
C ASN A 363 -10.27 -13.06 8.67
N ASP A 364 -9.76 -12.38 9.69
CA ASP A 364 -8.90 -12.98 10.71
C ASP A 364 -9.66 -13.47 11.95
N VAL A 365 -9.10 -14.49 12.61
CA VAL A 365 -9.58 -15.00 13.90
C VAL A 365 -8.53 -14.74 14.96
N ARG A 366 -8.93 -14.08 16.05
CA ARG A 366 -8.00 -13.61 17.09
C ARG A 366 -7.32 -14.76 17.83
N GLU A 367 -6.06 -14.55 18.22
CA GLU A 367 -5.28 -15.53 18.98
C GLU A 367 -5.90 -15.89 20.34
N GLY A 368 -6.67 -14.98 20.95
CA GLY A 368 -7.42 -15.27 22.17
C GLY A 368 -8.44 -16.41 22.00
N VAL A 369 -9.15 -16.44 20.87
CA VAL A 369 -10.08 -17.53 20.52
C VAL A 369 -9.32 -18.84 20.34
N ARG A 370 -8.17 -18.80 19.64
CA ARG A 370 -7.29 -19.95 19.46
C ARG A 370 -6.86 -20.53 20.82
N ALA A 371 -6.33 -19.69 21.70
CA ALA A 371 -5.83 -20.11 23.01
C ALA A 371 -6.94 -20.69 23.90
N ASN A 372 -8.14 -20.11 23.87
CA ASN A 372 -9.30 -20.62 24.60
C ASN A 372 -9.74 -22.00 24.09
N VAL A 373 -9.89 -22.15 22.77
CA VAL A 373 -10.29 -23.42 22.15
C VAL A 373 -9.24 -24.49 22.40
N GLU A 374 -7.96 -24.20 22.17
CA GLU A 374 -6.86 -25.16 22.39
C GLU A 374 -6.83 -25.64 23.83
N ARG A 375 -6.96 -24.73 24.81
CA ARG A 375 -7.01 -25.07 26.23
C ARG A 375 -8.21 -25.97 26.55
N THR A 376 -9.40 -25.56 26.13
CA THR A 376 -10.64 -26.28 26.45
C THR A 376 -10.66 -27.69 25.84
N VAL A 377 -10.26 -27.82 24.57
CA VAL A 377 -10.17 -29.14 23.91
C VAL A 377 -9.12 -30.02 24.57
N LYS A 378 -7.98 -29.44 24.99
CA LYS A 378 -6.94 -30.19 25.72
C LYS A 378 -7.42 -30.66 27.09
N GLU A 379 -8.17 -29.84 27.82
CA GLU A 379 -8.73 -30.18 29.14
C GLU A 379 -9.79 -31.28 29.03
N VAL A 380 -10.66 -31.23 28.02
CA VAL A 380 -11.77 -32.18 27.88
C VAL A 380 -11.35 -33.48 27.18
N HIS A 381 -10.56 -33.38 26.11
CA HIS A 381 -10.24 -34.49 25.21
C HIS A 381 -8.77 -34.93 25.27
N GLY A 382 -7.92 -34.23 26.04
CA GLY A 382 -6.50 -34.60 26.20
C GLY A 382 -5.62 -34.33 24.98
N VAL A 383 -6.13 -33.65 23.96
CA VAL A 383 -5.44 -33.42 22.67
C VAL A 383 -5.43 -31.94 22.27
N LYS A 384 -4.42 -31.52 21.51
CA LYS A 384 -4.39 -30.19 20.90
C LYS A 384 -5.10 -30.25 19.53
N PRO A 385 -6.11 -29.41 19.26
CA PRO A 385 -6.73 -29.33 17.95
C PRO A 385 -5.84 -28.56 16.96
N LEU A 386 -5.94 -28.90 15.68
CA LEU A 386 -5.40 -28.11 14.57
C LEU A 386 -6.49 -27.15 14.09
N LEU A 387 -6.30 -25.85 14.32
CA LEU A 387 -7.29 -24.81 14.02
C LEU A 387 -6.92 -24.07 12.73
N ILE A 388 -7.78 -24.16 11.73
CA ILE A 388 -7.57 -23.60 10.39
C ILE A 388 -8.63 -22.55 10.11
N ASN A 389 -8.18 -21.34 9.77
CA ASN A 389 -9.01 -20.34 9.13
C ASN A 389 -8.93 -20.54 7.62
N ALA A 390 -10.06 -20.80 6.96
CA ALA A 390 -10.08 -21.04 5.52
C ALA A 390 -9.83 -19.76 4.73
N HIS A 391 -10.09 -18.58 5.32
CA HIS A 391 -9.88 -17.26 4.70
C HIS A 391 -10.41 -17.20 3.24
N ASN A 392 -11.56 -17.84 3.01
CA ASN A 392 -12.05 -18.21 1.69
C ASN A 392 -13.19 -17.32 1.16
N SER A 393 -13.65 -16.37 1.96
CA SER A 393 -14.72 -15.43 1.62
C SER A 393 -14.41 -14.08 2.24
N TYR A 394 -14.33 -13.04 1.41
CA TYR A 394 -13.99 -11.69 1.85
C TYR A 394 -15.25 -10.86 2.14
N GLU A 395 -15.21 -10.15 3.26
CA GLU A 395 -16.16 -9.10 3.63
C GLU A 395 -15.35 -7.98 4.29
N GLU A 396 -15.69 -6.72 4.04
CA GLU A 396 -14.86 -5.59 4.46
C GLU A 396 -14.79 -5.45 6.00
N ASP A 397 -15.91 -5.66 6.69
CA ASP A 397 -16.00 -5.64 8.15
C ASP A 397 -17.01 -6.69 8.66
N PRO A 398 -16.66 -7.99 8.62
CA PRO A 398 -17.55 -9.02 9.09
C PRO A 398 -17.63 -8.93 10.62
N ASN A 399 -18.80 -8.52 11.13
CA ASN A 399 -19.09 -8.58 12.56
C ASN A 399 -19.18 -10.04 13.06
N ILE A 400 -18.06 -10.61 13.49
CA ILE A 400 -17.99 -11.99 14.01
C ILE A 400 -18.15 -11.96 15.54
N ASP A 401 -19.18 -12.63 16.05
CA ASP A 401 -19.27 -12.95 17.47
C ASP A 401 -18.29 -14.08 17.79
N PHE A 402 -17.13 -13.70 18.34
CA PHE A 402 -16.06 -14.64 18.67
C PHE A 402 -16.44 -15.61 19.79
N GLU A 403 -17.36 -15.25 20.70
CA GLU A 403 -17.82 -16.17 21.73
C GLU A 403 -18.77 -17.23 21.15
N GLU A 404 -19.66 -16.82 20.24
CA GLU A 404 -20.51 -17.75 19.51
C GLU A 404 -19.67 -18.70 18.65
N LEU A 405 -18.66 -18.17 17.94
CA LEU A 405 -17.72 -18.95 17.15
C LEU A 405 -16.96 -19.96 18.02
N GLU A 406 -16.43 -19.54 19.17
CA GLU A 406 -15.75 -20.44 20.12
C GLU A 406 -16.65 -21.60 20.54
N ARG A 407 -17.89 -21.31 20.97
CA ARG A 407 -18.88 -22.34 21.33
C ARG A 407 -19.21 -23.27 20.17
N GLY A 408 -19.29 -22.73 18.95
CA GLY A 408 -19.53 -23.48 17.73
C GLY A 408 -18.39 -24.45 17.38
N ILE A 409 -17.14 -24.00 17.54
CA ILE A 409 -15.94 -24.84 17.37
C ILE A 409 -15.94 -25.99 18.37
N LEU A 410 -16.14 -25.71 19.65
CA LEU A 410 -16.18 -26.74 20.68
C LEU A 410 -17.28 -27.78 20.41
N ARG A 411 -18.47 -27.32 19.98
CA ARG A 411 -19.57 -28.21 19.58
C ARG A 411 -19.19 -29.11 18.40
N ALA A 412 -18.52 -28.57 17.39
CA ALA A 412 -18.09 -29.35 16.24
C ALA A 412 -17.06 -30.42 16.65
N VAL A 413 -16.12 -30.08 17.54
CA VAL A 413 -15.15 -31.04 18.09
C VAL A 413 -15.86 -32.17 18.85
N ASP A 414 -16.79 -31.83 19.75
CA ASP A 414 -17.56 -32.84 20.51
C ASP A 414 -18.38 -33.76 19.60
N MET A 415 -19.01 -33.20 18.56
CA MET A 415 -19.73 -33.99 17.56
C MET A 415 -18.81 -34.94 16.82
N ALA A 416 -17.59 -34.49 16.47
CA ALA A 416 -16.62 -35.33 15.80
C ALA A 416 -16.21 -36.53 16.66
N PHE A 417 -15.92 -36.31 17.95
CA PHE A 417 -15.65 -37.40 18.92
C PHE A 417 -16.83 -38.37 19.07
N LYS A 418 -18.06 -37.86 19.20
CA LYS A 418 -19.27 -38.71 19.32
C LYS A 418 -19.55 -39.54 18.06
N SER A 419 -19.22 -39.00 16.88
CA SER A 419 -19.40 -39.67 15.59
C SER A 419 -18.22 -40.57 15.18
N SER A 420 -17.20 -40.65 16.02
CA SER A 420 -15.96 -41.33 15.68
C SER A 420 -16.06 -42.85 15.81
N SER A 421 -15.33 -43.56 14.96
CA SER A 421 -15.14 -45.00 15.04
C SER A 421 -13.68 -45.29 15.38
N HIS A 422 -13.45 -46.31 16.21
CA HIS A 422 -12.11 -46.80 16.55
C HIS A 422 -11.47 -47.59 15.40
#